data_AF-A0A1M6SM73-F1
#
_entry.id   AF-A0A1M6SM73-F1
#
_cell.length_a   1.000
_cell.length_b   1.000
_cell.length_c   1.000
_cell.angle_alpha   90.00
_cell.angle_beta   90.00
_cell.angle_gamma   90.00
#
_symmetry.space_group_name_H-M   'P 1'
#
loop_
_entity.id
_entity.type
_entity.pdbx_description
1 polymer ?
#
loop_
_entity_poly.entity_id
_entity_poly.type
_entity_poly.pdbx_seq_one_letter_code
_entity_poly.pdbx_strand_id
1 'polypeptide(L)' 'MPDNLTKNCTSHEQLEKIIKGQERKFRWRDDWPTMEAALQAAGAAAIAAHAAKKTSDQA' A
#
# COMPACT_ATOMS: atom_id res chain seq x y z
N MET A 1 4.52 -8.95 7.81
CA MET A 1 3.33 -8.21 8.27
C MET A 1 3.13 -6.80 7.64
N PRO A 2 3.53 -6.52 6.38
CA PRO A 2 2.93 -5.44 5.57
C PRO A 2 1.69 -5.91 4.78
N ASP A 3 1.57 -7.23 4.55
CA ASP A 3 0.56 -7.84 3.69
C ASP A 3 -0.89 -7.66 4.15
N ASN A 4 -1.14 -7.49 5.45
CA ASN A 4 -2.50 -7.26 5.95
C ASN A 4 -2.95 -5.80 5.77
N LEU A 5 -2.01 -4.84 5.74
CA LEU A 5 -2.34 -3.42 5.57
C LEU A 5 -2.64 -3.11 4.10
N THR A 6 -1.85 -3.66 3.18
CA THR A 6 -2.01 -3.43 1.73
C THR A 6 -3.01 -4.40 1.08
N LYS A 7 -3.48 -5.45 1.77
CA LYS A 7 -4.43 -6.45 1.24
C LYS A 7 -5.75 -5.87 0.73
N ASN A 8 -6.20 -4.76 1.31
CA ASN A 8 -7.43 -4.07 0.91
C ASN A 8 -7.12 -2.70 0.28
N CYS A 9 -5.88 -2.49 -0.16
CA CYS A 9 -5.49 -1.27 -0.83
C CYS A 9 -5.99 -1.31 -2.27
N THR A 10 -7.09 -0.59 -2.52
CA THR A 10 -7.76 -0.56 -3.82
C THR A 10 -7.58 0.77 -4.55
N SER A 11 -7.16 1.81 -3.82
CA SER A 11 -6.95 3.17 -4.34
C SER A 11 -5.69 3.80 -3.76
N HIS A 12 -5.09 4.72 -4.51
CA HIS A 12 -3.92 5.49 -4.07
C HIS A 12 -4.19 6.24 -2.75
N GLU A 13 -5.39 6.78 -2.53
CA GLU A 13 -5.74 7.42 -1.26
C GLU A 13 -5.63 6.49 -0.04
N GLN A 14 -5.97 5.20 -0.19
CA GLN A 14 -5.80 4.23 0.90
C GLN A 14 -4.31 3.95 1.14
N LEU A 15 -3.52 3.84 0.08
CA LEU A 15 -2.08 3.66 0.16
C LEU A 15 -1.42 4.82 0.91
N GLU A 16 -1.75 6.06 0.56
CA GLU A 16 -1.23 7.25 1.23
C GLU A 16 -1.64 7.33 2.71
N LYS A 17 -2.87 6.94 3.05
CA LYS A 17 -3.31 6.85 4.46
C LYS A 17 -2.51 5.82 5.24
N ILE A 18 -2.20 4.67 4.63
CA ILE A 18 -1.37 3.63 5.24
C ILE A 18 0.06 4.16 5.43
N ILE A 19 0.66 4.73 4.39
CA ILE A 19 2.02 5.29 4.43
C ILE A 19 2.12 6.38 5.49
N LYS A 20 1.21 7.37 5.50
CA LYS A 20 1.20 8.44 6.54
C LYS A 20 0.95 7.90 7.95
N GLY A 21 0.13 6.86 8.10
CA GLY A 21 -0.10 6.21 9.39
C GLY A 21 1.15 5.49 9.91
N GLN A 22 1.89 4.85 9.01
CA GLN A 22 3.18 4.23 9.30
C GLN A 22 4.27 5.30 9.54
N GLU A 23 4.30 6.35 8.73
CA GLU A 23 5.22 7.49 8.86
C GLU A 23 5.11 8.09 10.25
N ARG A 24 3.92 8.43 10.75
CA ARG A 24 3.78 8.97 12.11
C ARG A 24 4.33 8.04 13.20
N LYS A 25 4.29 6.73 12.99
CA LYS A 25 4.79 5.72 13.95
C LYS A 25 6.29 5.42 13.79
N PHE A 26 6.82 5.50 12.57
CA PHE A 26 8.15 5.03 12.21
C PHE A 26 9.07 6.13 11.65
N ARG A 27 8.60 7.38 11.58
CA ARG A 27 9.32 8.59 11.15
C ARG A 27 10.68 8.75 11.82
N TRP A 28 10.80 8.29 13.06
CA TRP A 28 12.02 8.40 13.84
C TRP A 28 13.06 7.32 13.50
N ARG A 29 12.73 6.36 12.65
CA ARG A 29 13.67 5.37 12.12
C ARG A 29 14.36 5.90 10.88
N ASP A 30 15.68 5.78 10.82
CA ASP A 30 16.47 6.05 9.62
C ASP A 30 16.10 5.17 8.42
N ASP A 31 15.59 3.95 8.65
CA ASP A 31 15.13 3.03 7.60
C ASP A 31 13.74 3.35 7.04
N TRP A 32 13.09 4.44 7.50
CA TRP A 32 11.77 4.84 7.01
C TRP A 32 11.68 4.95 5.47
N PRO A 33 12.57 5.64 4.75
CA PRO A 33 12.50 5.73 3.29
C PRO A 33 12.50 4.35 2.59
N THR A 34 13.25 3.38 3.11
CA THR A 34 13.26 2.00 2.60
C THR A 34 11.91 1.31 2.85
N MET A 35 11.33 1.50 4.04
CA MET A 35 10.01 0.95 4.37
C MET A 35 8.87 1.63 3.58
N GLU A 36 8.94 2.94 3.37
CA GLU A 36 8.01 3.70 2.55
C GLU A 36 8.00 3.17 1.12
N ALA A 37 9.18 3.03 0.49
CA ALA A 37 9.29 2.47 -0.85
C ALA A 37 8.70 1.05 -0.94
N ALA A 38 8.93 0.20 0.07
CA ALA A 38 8.34 -1.14 0.14
C ALA A 38 6.81 -1.10 0.26
N LEU A 39 6.26 -0.21 1.09
CA LEU A 39 4.81 0.00 1.23
C LEU A 39 4.21 0.52 -0.06
N GLN A 40 4.86 1.47 -0.72
CA GLN A 40 4.41 2.07 -1.97
C GLN A 40 4.40 1.04 -3.10
N ALA A 41 5.45 0.23 -3.21
CA ALA A 41 5.52 -0.88 -4.18
C ALA A 41 4.44 -1.94 -3.91
N ALA A 42 4.28 -2.37 -2.65
CA ALA A 42 3.26 -3.35 -2.28
C ALA A 42 1.83 -2.82 -2.49
N GLY A 43 1.59 -1.54 -2.19
CA GLY A 43 0.32 -0.87 -2.41
C GLY A 43 0.00 -0.69 -3.89
N ALA A 44 0.97 -0.25 -4.69
CA ALA A 44 0.80 -0.14 -6.14
C ALA A 44 0.50 -1.51 -6.78
N ALA A 45 1.20 -2.56 -6.35
CA ALA A 45 0.94 -3.93 -6.79
C ALA A 45 -0.47 -4.40 -6.38
N ALA A 46 -0.91 -4.09 -5.16
CA ALA A 46 -2.27 -4.41 -4.70
C ALA A 46 -3.35 -3.68 -5.50
N ILE A 47 -3.15 -2.38 -5.79
CA ILE A 47 -4.06 -1.58 -6.62
C ILE A 47 -4.12 -2.15 -8.04
N ALA A 48 -2.98 -2.49 -8.63
CA ALA A 48 -2.91 -3.09 -9.96
C ALA A 48 -3.62 -4.47 -10.00
N ALA A 49 -3.40 -5.32 -8.99
CA ALA A 49 -4.07 -6.60 -8.86
C ALA A 49 -5.59 -6.44 -8.68
N HIS A 50 -6.03 -5.45 -7.90
CA HIS A 50 -7.44 -5.12 -7.74
C HIS A 50 -8.06 -4.56 -9.02
N ALA A 51 -7.35 -3.73 -9.77
CA ALA A 51 -7.78 -3.23 -11.07
C ALA A 51 -7.97 -4.38 -12.06
N ALA A 52 -6.98 -5.29 -12.16
CA ALA A 52 -7.06 -6.48 -13.01
C ALA A 52 -8.22 -7.42 -12.60
N LYS A 53 -8.46 -7.58 -11.30
CA LYS A 53 -9.59 -8.38 -10.78
C LYS A 53 -10.95 -7.73 -11.05
N LYS A 54 -11.10 -6.42 -10.87
CA LYS A 54 -12.35 -5.70 -11.17
C LYS A 54 -12.73 -5.82 -12.64
N THR A 55 -11.75 -5.83 -13.54
CA THR A 55 -11.99 -6.08 -14.97
C THR A 55 -12.44 -7.52 -15.25
N SER A 56 -12.12 -8.49 -14.40
CA SER A 56 -12.52 -9.90 -14.58
C SER A 56 -13.85 -10.26 -13.90
N ASP A 57 -14.31 -9.48 -12.92
CA ASP A 57 -15.60 -9.66 -12.23
C ASP A 57 -16.76 -8.92 -12.95
N GLN A 58 -16.44 -8.08 -13.94
CA GLN A 58 -17.38 -7.57 -14.95
C GLN A 58 -17.12 -8.25 -16.30
N ALA A 59 -17.41 -9.55 -16.40
CA ALA A 59 -17.52 -10.24 -17.69
C ALA A 59 -18.63 -11.29 -17.62
#